data_AF-A0A3B0WXN0-F1
#
_entry.id   AF-A0A3B0WXN0-F1
#
_cell.length_a   1.000
_cell.length_b   1.000
_cell.length_c   1.000
_cell.angle_alpha   90.00
_cell.angle_beta   90.00
_cell.angle_gamma   90.00
#
_symmetry.space_group_name_H-M   'P 1'
#
loop_
_entity.id
_entity.type
_entity.pdbx_description
1 polymer ?
#
loop_
_entity_poly.entity_id
_entity_poly.type
_entity_poly.pdbx_seq_one_letter_code
_entity_poly.pdbx_strand_id
1 'polypeptide(L)'
;MNKNVNIGLYGKLPAYGDFINRNLPPTFVNPWDEWLQHFISGSQEQLGETWLNIYLTSPIWRFVLSPGVIDNNMWAGIMMPSVDRVGRYFPISLVQPFDLKINPV
;
A
#
# COMPACT_ATOMS: atom_id res chain seq x y z
N MET A 1 -18.11 10.10 19.15
CA MET A 1 -17.39 8.84 19.37
C MET A 1 -15.97 9.02 18.87
N ASN A 2 -14.97 9.08 19.76
CA ASN A 2 -13.57 9.05 19.36
C ASN A 2 -13.28 7.65 18.79
N LYS A 3 -13.41 7.47 17.47
CA LYS A 3 -12.79 6.33 16.80
C LYS A 3 -11.30 6.50 17.01
N ASN A 4 -10.66 5.62 17.78
CA ASN A 4 -9.21 5.52 17.78
C ASN A 4 -8.77 5.27 16.34
N VAL A 5 -8.31 6.32 15.66
CA VAL A 5 -7.76 6.24 14.31
C VAL A 5 -6.46 5.47 14.45
N ASN A 6 -6.49 4.19 14.09
CA ASN A 6 -5.34 3.33 14.21
C ASN A 6 -4.74 3.14 12.82
N ILE A 7 -3.46 3.48 12.69
CA ILE A 7 -2.73 3.34 11.43
C ILE A 7 -2.60 1.85 11.13
N GLY A 8 -3.00 1.49 9.92
CA GLY A 8 -2.88 0.17 9.33
C GLY A 8 -1.58 -0.01 8.55
N LEU A 9 -1.13 -1.25 8.44
CA LEU A 9 0.08 -1.64 7.73
C LEU A 9 -0.18 -2.87 6.86
N TYR A 10 0.17 -2.79 5.58
CA TYR A 10 0.09 -3.91 4.64
C TYR A 10 1.31 -3.99 3.71
N GLY A 11 1.82 -5.19 3.45
CA GLY A 11 2.88 -5.44 2.47
C GLY A 11 4.08 -6.21 3.04
N LYS A 12 5.28 -5.99 2.51
CA LYS A 12 6.50 -6.72 2.92
C LYS A 12 7.50 -5.84 3.67
N LEU A 13 8.19 -6.42 4.65
CA LEU A 13 9.34 -5.80 5.32
C LEU A 13 10.55 -6.74 5.34
N PRO A 14 11.78 -6.22 5.28
CA PRO A 14 13.00 -7.04 5.27
C PRO A 14 13.14 -7.98 6.49
N ALA A 15 12.53 -7.62 7.62
CA ALA A 15 12.58 -8.42 8.85
C ALA A 15 11.64 -9.64 8.84
N TYR A 16 10.69 -9.72 7.91
CA TYR A 16 9.65 -10.74 7.89
C TYR A 16 9.71 -11.57 6.61
N GLY A 17 9.42 -12.86 6.70
CA GLY A 17 9.45 -13.78 5.56
C GLY A 17 8.17 -13.82 4.73
N ASP A 18 7.11 -13.15 5.18
CA ASP A 18 5.79 -13.16 4.55
C ASP A 18 5.14 -11.78 4.66
N PHE A 19 3.95 -11.62 4.09
CA PHE A 19 3.15 -10.42 4.18
C PHE A 19 2.83 -10.05 5.63
N ILE A 20 2.86 -8.76 5.89
CA ILE A 20 2.39 -8.16 7.13
C ILE A 20 1.04 -7.56 6.85
N ASN A 21 0.07 -7.85 7.71
CA ASN A 21 -1.22 -7.20 7.73
C ASN A 21 -1.55 -6.86 9.19
N ARG A 22 -1.70 -5.57 9.50
CA ARG A 22 -2.06 -5.09 10.84
C ARG A 22 -3.07 -3.96 10.75
N ASN A 23 -4.08 -4.00 11.62
CA ASN A 23 -5.07 -2.93 11.81
C ASN A 23 -5.80 -2.50 10.53
N LEU A 24 -5.88 -3.35 9.50
CA LEU A 24 -6.64 -3.10 8.28
C LEU A 24 -7.75 -4.13 8.12
N PRO A 25 -8.98 -3.69 7.78
CA PRO A 25 -10.06 -4.62 7.49
C PRO A 25 -9.82 -5.31 6.14
N PRO A 26 -10.35 -6.54 5.94
CA PRO A 26 -10.27 -7.23 4.65
C PRO A 26 -10.88 -6.43 3.48
N THR A 27 -11.87 -5.57 3.76
CA THR A 27 -12.47 -4.66 2.76
C THR A 27 -11.46 -3.69 2.17
N PHE A 28 -10.41 -3.34 2.93
CA PHE A 28 -9.29 -2.56 2.42
C PHE A 28 -8.24 -3.46 1.76
N VAL A 29 -7.82 -4.52 2.47
CA VAL A 29 -6.66 -5.32 2.09
C VAL A 29 -6.85 -6.03 0.76
N ASN A 30 -8.01 -6.62 0.50
CA ASN A 30 -8.23 -7.45 -0.69
C ASN A 30 -8.07 -6.67 -2.01
N PRO A 31 -8.81 -5.57 -2.26
CA PRO A 31 -8.64 -4.81 -3.50
C PRO A 31 -7.29 -4.08 -3.58
N TRP A 32 -6.71 -3.68 -2.43
CA TRP A 32 -5.40 -3.04 -2.39
C TRP A 32 -4.28 -4.00 -2.78
N ASP A 33 -4.30 -5.23 -2.25
CA ASP A 33 -3.36 -6.30 -2.60
C ASP A 33 -3.46 -6.67 -4.07
N GLU A 34 -4.67 -6.90 -4.58
CA GLU A 34 -4.90 -7.21 -6.00
C GLU A 34 -4.34 -6.11 -6.91
N TRP A 35 -4.60 -4.84 -6.57
CA TRP A 35 -4.06 -3.71 -7.32
C TRP A 35 -2.52 -3.65 -7.26
N LEU A 36 -1.92 -3.88 -6.09
CA LEU A 36 -0.45 -3.90 -5.94
C LEU A 36 0.20 -5.07 -6.69
N GLN A 37 -0.43 -6.24 -6.74
CA GLN A 37 0.04 -7.38 -7.51
C GLN A 37 0.04 -7.07 -9.02
N HIS A 38 -1.04 -6.45 -9.52
CA HIS A 38 -1.10 -5.98 -10.91
C HIS A 38 -0.07 -4.88 -11.18
N PHE A 39 0.14 -3.95 -10.25
CA PHE A 39 1.18 -2.93 -10.37
C PHE A 39 2.59 -3.55 -10.49
N ILE A 40 2.93 -4.52 -9.63
CA ILE A 40 4.24 -5.19 -9.68
C ILE A 40 4.40 -5.96 -10.98
N SER A 41 3.42 -6.79 -11.33
CA SER A 41 3.47 -7.60 -12.56
C SER A 41 3.57 -6.72 -13.81
N GLY A 42 2.67 -5.74 -13.94
CA GLY A 42 2.62 -4.86 -15.11
C GLY A 42 3.84 -3.94 -15.22
N SER A 43 4.37 -3.44 -14.10
CA SER A 43 5.61 -2.64 -14.15
C SER A 43 6.83 -3.48 -14.51
N GLN A 44 6.91 -4.73 -14.03
CA GLN A 44 7.99 -5.66 -14.43
C GLN A 44 7.95 -5.93 -15.93
N GLU A 45 6.77 -6.20 -16.48
CA GLU A 45 6.58 -6.43 -17.92
C GLU A 45 6.99 -5.21 -18.75
N GLN A 46 6.59 -4.00 -18.33
CA GLN A 46 6.86 -2.77 -19.07
C GLN A 46 8.32 -2.29 -18.99
N LEU A 47 8.97 -2.44 -17.83
CA LEU A 47 10.31 -1.91 -17.58
C LEU A 47 11.43 -2.94 -17.79
N GLY A 48 11.09 -4.24 -17.86
CA GLY A 48 12.03 -5.33 -18.12
C GLY A 48 13.23 -5.31 -17.17
N GLU A 49 14.44 -5.41 -17.73
CA GLU A 49 15.70 -5.47 -16.97
C GLU A 49 15.95 -4.23 -16.09
N THR A 50 15.39 -3.07 -16.46
CA THR A 50 15.56 -1.82 -15.69
C THR A 50 14.63 -1.73 -14.48
N TRP A 51 13.63 -2.62 -14.40
CA TRP A 51 12.58 -2.59 -13.38
C TRP A 51 13.13 -2.52 -11.96
N LEU A 52 14.10 -3.38 -11.63
CA LEU A 52 14.59 -3.50 -10.26
C LEU A 52 15.25 -2.20 -9.78
N ASN A 53 16.05 -1.55 -10.64
CA ASN A 53 16.69 -0.28 -10.30
C ASN A 53 15.64 0.83 -10.08
N ILE A 54 14.66 0.91 -10.98
CA ILE A 54 13.56 1.89 -10.90
C ILE A 54 12.71 1.64 -9.66
N TYR A 55 12.34 0.39 -9.36
CA TYR A 55 11.57 0.04 -8.19
C TYR A 55 12.30 0.42 -6.90
N LEU A 56 13.56 0.03 -6.75
CA LEU A 56 14.36 0.31 -5.55
C LEU A 56 14.63 1.80 -5.31
N THR A 57 14.60 2.62 -6.37
CA THR A 57 14.82 4.08 -6.29
C THR A 57 13.52 4.88 -6.43
N SER A 58 12.38 4.20 -6.55
CA SER A 58 11.09 4.88 -6.69
C SER A 58 10.72 5.64 -5.42
N PRO A 59 10.05 6.80 -5.56
CA PRO A 59 9.77 7.66 -4.42
C PRO A 59 8.73 7.04 -3.49
N ILE A 60 8.63 7.61 -2.29
CA ILE A 60 7.49 7.37 -1.41
C ILE A 60 6.29 8.13 -1.97
N TRP A 61 5.22 7.40 -2.28
CA TRP A 61 3.97 7.96 -2.77
C TRP A 61 3.03 8.24 -1.61
N ARG A 62 2.68 9.51 -1.42
CA ARG A 62 1.59 9.92 -0.53
C ARG A 62 0.31 9.93 -1.33
N PHE A 63 -0.75 9.33 -0.81
CA PHE A 63 -2.01 9.21 -1.53
C PHE A 63 -3.21 9.50 -0.64
N VAL A 64 -4.30 9.85 -1.32
CA VAL A 64 -5.66 9.92 -0.76
C VAL A 64 -6.59 9.23 -1.74
N LEU A 65 -7.48 8.37 -1.22
CA LEU A 65 -8.49 7.65 -1.98
C LEU A 65 -9.88 8.12 -1.53
N SER A 66 -10.70 8.52 -2.50
CA SER A 66 -12.10 8.88 -2.30
C SER A 66 -12.96 7.66 -1.96
N PRO A 67 -14.15 7.85 -1.35
CA PRO A 67 -15.10 6.77 -1.16
C PRO A 67 -15.46 6.10 -2.49
N GLY A 68 -15.59 4.78 -2.47
CA GLY A 68 -15.91 3.95 -3.63
C GLY A 68 -14.68 3.40 -4.38
N VAL A 69 -13.47 3.89 -4.10
CA VAL A 69 -12.24 3.35 -4.71
C VAL A 69 -11.85 2.00 -4.09
N ILE A 70 -11.92 1.90 -2.76
CA ILE A 70 -11.63 0.67 -2.01
C ILE A 70 -12.90 0.18 -1.31
N ASP A 71 -13.46 1.05 -0.48
CA ASP A 71 -14.74 0.86 0.20
C ASP A 71 -15.43 2.22 0.39
N ASN A 72 -16.43 2.31 1.27
CA ASN A 72 -17.17 3.55 1.50
C ASN A 72 -16.43 4.58 2.38
N ASN A 73 -15.18 4.32 2.81
CA ASN A 73 -14.38 5.26 3.59
C ASN A 73 -13.43 6.08 2.70
N MET A 74 -13.02 7.24 3.19
CA MET A 74 -11.82 7.92 2.68
C MET A 74 -10.58 7.32 3.33
N TRP A 75 -9.55 7.09 2.52
CA TRP A 75 -8.27 6.53 2.98
C TRP A 75 -7.14 7.47 2.60
N ALA A 76 -6.22 7.69 3.54
CA ALA A 76 -4.97 8.37 3.27
C ALA A 76 -3.82 7.45 3.67
N GLY A 77 -2.71 7.53 2.95
CA GLY A 77 -1.58 6.68 3.24
C GLY A 77 -0.31 7.07 2.53
N ILE A 78 0.71 6.28 2.82
CA ILE A 78 1.96 6.26 2.09
C ILE A 78 2.21 4.86 1.57
N MET A 79 2.80 4.78 0.38
CA MET A 79 3.31 3.55 -0.22
C MET A 79 4.77 3.76 -0.60
N MET A 80 5.61 2.77 -0.33
CA MET A 80 7.01 2.79 -0.73
C MET A 80 7.48 1.42 -1.22
N PRO A 81 8.48 1.35 -2.10
CA PRO A 81 9.12 0.10 -2.47
C PRO A 81 9.70 -0.59 -1.23
N SER A 82 9.51 -1.89 -1.17
CA SER A 82 10.01 -2.76 -0.09
C SER A 82 10.31 -4.17 -0.59
N VAL A 83 10.81 -5.02 0.32
CA VAL A 83 11.22 -6.40 0.07
C VAL A 83 11.00 -7.22 1.33
N ASP A 84 10.76 -8.53 1.21
CA ASP A 84 10.79 -9.44 2.37
C ASP A 84 12.19 -9.99 2.66
N ARG A 85 12.30 -10.73 3.77
CA ARG A 85 13.54 -11.36 4.22
C ARG A 85 14.20 -12.30 3.20
N VAL A 86 13.44 -12.83 2.24
CA VAL A 86 13.94 -13.78 1.23
C VAL A 86 14.14 -13.14 -0.14
N GLY A 87 13.99 -11.81 -0.25
CA GLY A 87 14.30 -11.06 -1.48
C GLY A 87 13.14 -10.93 -2.46
N ARG A 88 11.89 -11.26 -2.09
CA ARG A 88 10.73 -11.06 -2.97
C ARG A 88 10.21 -9.63 -2.80
N TYR A 89 10.32 -8.85 -3.87
CA TYR A 89 9.93 -7.44 -3.89
C TYR A 89 8.40 -7.27 -3.92
N PHE A 90 7.89 -6.46 -2.98
CA PHE A 90 6.50 -6.03 -2.94
C PHE A 90 6.42 -4.75 -2.09
N PRO A 91 5.56 -3.78 -2.44
CA PRO A 91 5.52 -2.51 -1.72
C PRO A 91 5.06 -2.69 -0.28
N ILE A 92 5.28 -1.67 0.53
CA ILE A 92 4.65 -1.57 1.85
C ILE A 92 3.84 -0.29 1.95
N SER A 93 2.70 -0.39 2.60
CA SER A 93 1.73 0.70 2.75
C SER A 93 1.39 0.92 4.21
N LEU A 94 1.47 2.18 4.65
CA LEU A 94 0.88 2.66 5.90
C LEU A 94 -0.37 3.45 5.54
N VAL A 95 -1.51 3.08 6.12
CA VAL A 95 -2.82 3.59 5.67
C VAL A 95 -3.72 3.85 6.87
N GLN A 96 -4.48 4.94 6.85
CA GLN A 96 -5.51 5.20 7.85
C GLN A 96 -6.79 5.71 7.20
N PRO A 97 -7.97 5.37 7.75
CA PRO A 97 -9.21 6.01 7.35
C PRO A 97 -9.28 7.39 7.99
N PHE A 98 -9.91 8.34 7.32
CA PHE A 98 -10.15 9.68 7.86
C PHE A 98 -11.57 10.18 7.55
N ASP A 99 -12.00 11.24 8.25
CA ASP A 99 -13.36 11.76 8.14
C ASP A 99 -13.56 12.51 6.80
N LEU A 100 -14.72 12.27 6.17
CA LEU A 100 -15.18 12.89 4.93
C LEU A 100 -15.22 14.44 4.99
N LYS A 101 -15.25 15.00 6.19
CA LYS A 101 -15.27 16.45 6.41
C LYS A 101 -13.89 17.11 6.30
N ILE A 102 -12.83 16.34 6.14
CA ILE A 102 -11.47 16.85 5.97
C ILE A 102 -11.19 16.96 4.48
N ASN A 103 -10.98 18.19 3.98
CA ASN A 103 -10.43 18.37 2.65
C ASN A 103 -8.95 17.97 2.67
N PRO A 104 -8.50 17.01 1.84
CA PRO A 104 -7.09 16.67 1.74
C PRO A 104 -6.23 17.77 1.10
N VAL A 105 -6.85 18.86 0.61
CA VAL A 105 -6.22 20.05 0.02
C VAL A 105 -6.66 21.33 0.73
#